data_AF-A0A9P4UDH0-F1
#
_entry.id   AF-A0A9P4UDH0-F1
#
_cell.length_a   1.000
_cell.length_b   1.000
_cell.length_c   1.000
_cell.angle_alpha   90.00
_cell.angle_beta   90.00
_cell.angle_gamma   90.00
#
_symmetry.space_group_name_H-M   'P 1'
#
loop_
_entity.id
_entity.type
_entity.pdbx_description
1 polymer ?
#
loop_
_entity_poly.entity_id
_entity_poly.type
_entity_poly.pdbx_seq_one_letter_code
_entity_poly.pdbx_strand_id
1 'polypeptide(L)'
;MRDYRKMFPPQDRSPPQYVDTSTPLIPPRNSDKRTPVEQLRRYIIEIMGFTFDTDFTLLNEALGQTALCTCPTKSILTPEERAKLLSLATLIKEVKPKMTSGNAWLTVRYAEREAIAEAVVRPAHYVGLTVGYVLEIISTYAVHQCDPSKRALSFISQKKPYFYTFWKCLAFLGPLNIVLGLYSNDLWAHAHVIGVTVPCEEVRAVLGNAMQTYQKEVLGIKQVWQIKKVFSGESWTALAGALISEDEEDVIRSGRWSRERKEAKENAKAVAKVEAELR
;
A
#
# COMPACT_ATOMS: atom_id res chain seq x y z
N MET A 1 65.78 29.07 5.52
CA MET A 1 65.67 27.73 6.13
C MET A 1 64.95 27.88 7.47
N ARG A 2 63.69 27.44 7.57
CA ARG A 2 62.93 27.46 8.83
C ARG A 2 62.76 26.02 9.32
N ASP A 3 63.14 25.82 10.56
CA ASP A 3 63.25 24.55 11.26
C ASP A 3 61.89 24.20 11.90
N TYR A 4 61.24 23.13 11.42
CA TYR A 4 59.91 22.67 11.85
C TYR A 4 59.99 21.47 12.79
N ARG A 5 60.96 21.45 13.71
CA ARG A 5 60.94 20.53 14.84
C ARG A 5 60.29 21.19 16.04
N LYS A 6 59.01 20.88 16.26
CA LYS A 6 58.47 20.45 17.57
C LYS A 6 56.94 20.40 17.57
N MET A 7 56.47 19.50 18.43
CA MET A 7 55.12 19.38 19.01
C MET A 7 54.15 18.43 18.31
N PHE A 8 54.41 17.13 18.47
CA PHE A 8 53.32 16.19 18.73
C PHE A 8 53.38 15.78 20.20
N PRO A 9 52.33 15.98 21.01
CA PRO A 9 52.29 15.51 22.38
C PRO A 9 52.20 13.96 22.41
N PRO A 10 52.72 13.32 23.48
CA PRO A 10 52.64 11.87 23.65
C PRO A 10 51.17 11.45 23.79
N GLN A 11 50.71 10.60 22.88
CA GLN A 11 49.39 9.96 22.98
C GLN A 11 49.48 8.80 23.96
N ASP A 12 49.10 9.05 25.20
CA ASP A 12 48.78 7.99 26.17
C ASP A 12 47.40 7.43 25.81
N ARG A 13 47.38 6.42 24.93
CA ARG A 13 46.17 5.69 24.56
C ARG A 13 46.20 4.35 25.26
N SER A 14 45.48 4.25 26.37
CA SER A 14 45.07 2.98 26.94
C SER A 14 44.41 2.12 25.85
N PRO A 15 44.75 0.82 25.76
CA PRO A 15 44.16 -0.06 24.76
C PRO A 15 42.63 -0.08 24.93
N PRO A 16 41.86 -0.03 23.82
CA PRO A 16 40.41 -0.09 23.90
C PRO A 16 39.99 -1.38 24.61
N GLN A 17 39.16 -1.25 25.63
CA GLN A 17 38.51 -2.39 26.26
C GLN A 17 37.68 -3.09 25.20
N TYR A 18 38.08 -4.30 24.82
CA TYR A 18 37.26 -5.19 24.01
C TYR A 18 36.06 -5.62 24.86
N VAL A 19 34.96 -4.91 24.71
CA VAL A 19 33.67 -5.36 25.22
C VAL A 19 33.27 -6.54 24.35
N ASP A 20 33.37 -7.74 24.91
CA ASP A 20 32.97 -8.99 24.28
C ASP A 20 31.45 -8.96 24.06
N THR A 21 31.07 -8.35 22.94
CA THR A 21 29.68 -8.23 22.48
C THR A 21 29.32 -9.52 21.77
N SER A 22 29.49 -10.64 22.45
CA SER A 22 28.94 -11.95 22.08
C SER A 22 27.43 -11.93 22.34
N THR A 23 26.72 -10.97 21.77
CA THR A 23 25.26 -11.05 21.66
C THR A 23 24.98 -12.16 20.66
N PRO A 24 24.16 -13.16 21.00
CA PRO A 24 23.80 -14.20 20.05
C PRO A 24 23.22 -13.53 18.80
N LEU A 25 23.98 -13.59 17.70
CA LEU A 25 23.49 -13.26 16.37
C LEU A 25 22.41 -14.30 16.06
N ILE A 26 21.19 -14.00 16.50
CA ILE A 26 20.00 -14.66 15.97
C ILE A 26 20.15 -14.43 14.46
N PRO A 27 20.34 -15.51 13.66
CA PRO A 27 20.55 -15.36 12.23
C PRO A 27 19.39 -14.50 11.72
N PRO A 28 19.66 -13.43 10.95
CA PRO A 28 18.59 -12.60 10.42
C PRO A 28 17.63 -13.56 9.76
N ARG A 29 16.39 -13.62 10.30
CA ARG A 29 15.34 -14.48 9.77
C ARG A 29 15.41 -14.25 8.27
N ASN A 30 15.84 -15.28 7.53
CA ASN A 30 15.93 -15.22 6.08
C ASN A 30 14.67 -14.51 5.66
N SER A 31 14.81 -13.42 4.90
CA SER A 31 13.66 -12.73 4.33
C SER A 31 12.98 -13.78 3.47
N ASP A 32 12.08 -14.56 4.08
CA ASP A 32 11.42 -15.68 3.46
C ASP A 32 10.83 -15.08 2.20
N LYS A 33 11.18 -15.67 1.05
CA LYS A 33 10.84 -15.12 -0.25
C LYS A 33 9.32 -15.00 -0.30
N ARG A 34 8.81 -13.80 0.01
CA ARG A 34 7.38 -13.51 0.01
C ARG A 34 6.87 -13.71 -1.40
N THR A 35 5.68 -14.27 -1.52
CA THR A 35 5.04 -14.32 -2.82
C THR A 35 4.75 -12.90 -3.31
N PRO A 36 4.72 -12.65 -4.63
CA PRO A 36 4.37 -11.33 -5.17
C PRO A 36 3.02 -10.79 -4.65
N VAL A 37 2.05 -11.69 -4.43
CA VAL A 37 0.73 -11.36 -3.88
C VAL A 37 0.82 -10.85 -2.44
N GLU A 38 1.57 -11.53 -1.57
CA GLU A 38 1.77 -11.08 -0.19
C GLU A 38 2.54 -9.75 -0.13
N GLN A 39 3.55 -9.59 -0.98
CA GLN A 39 4.32 -8.35 -1.04
C GLN A 39 3.46 -7.18 -1.49
N LEU A 40 2.62 -7.36 -2.53
CA LEU A 40 1.66 -6.36 -2.98
C LEU A 40 0.68 -5.97 -1.87
N ARG A 41 0.13 -6.96 -1.14
CA ARG A 41 -0.77 -6.70 0.00
C ARG A 41 -0.10 -5.85 1.06
N ARG A 42 1.15 -6.16 1.45
CA ARG A 42 1.92 -5.36 2.41
C ARG A 42 2.15 -3.93 1.92
N TYR A 43 2.50 -3.75 0.64
CA TYR A 43 2.66 -2.41 0.06
C TYR A 43 1.37 -1.59 0.10
N ILE A 44 0.24 -2.21 -0.21
CA ILE A 44 -1.06 -1.55 -0.15
C ILE A 44 -1.42 -1.19 1.30
N ILE A 45 -1.25 -2.12 2.24
CA ILE A 45 -1.56 -1.87 3.67
C ILE A 45 -0.71 -0.71 4.22
N GLU A 46 0.58 -0.66 3.87
CA GLU A 46 1.48 0.46 4.22
C GLU A 46 0.93 1.80 3.70
N ILE A 47 0.58 1.86 2.41
CA ILE A 47 0.08 3.09 1.77
C ILE A 47 -1.27 3.50 2.37
N MET A 48 -2.16 2.54 2.65
CA MET A 48 -3.47 2.82 3.28
C MET A 48 -3.30 3.29 4.72
N GLY A 49 -2.42 2.64 5.48
CA GLY A 49 -2.08 3.04 6.85
C GLY A 49 -1.58 4.48 6.91
N PHE A 50 -0.67 4.85 6.00
CA PHE A 50 -0.21 6.23 5.90
C PHE A 50 -1.31 7.20 5.43
N THR A 51 -2.12 6.80 4.45
CA THR A 51 -3.18 7.65 3.87
C THR A 51 -4.22 8.03 4.91
N PHE A 52 -4.57 7.11 5.79
CA PHE A 52 -5.60 7.29 6.82
C PHE A 52 -5.07 7.65 8.21
N ASP A 53 -3.76 7.90 8.33
CA ASP A 53 -3.09 8.21 9.61
C ASP A 53 -3.30 7.12 10.67
N THR A 54 -3.19 5.86 10.26
CA THR A 54 -3.30 4.71 11.14
C THR A 54 -2.11 4.66 12.11
N ASP A 55 -2.38 4.27 13.37
CA ASP A 55 -1.32 3.92 14.31
C ASP A 55 -0.61 2.62 13.84
N PHE A 56 0.61 2.77 13.37
CA PHE A 56 1.44 1.66 12.89
C PHE A 56 1.84 0.68 14.00
N THR A 57 1.76 1.07 15.27
CA THR A 57 1.94 0.16 16.41
C THR A 57 0.79 -0.85 16.44
N LEU A 58 -0.45 -0.37 16.39
CA LEU A 58 -1.65 -1.22 16.35
C LEU A 58 -1.68 -2.07 15.07
N LEU A 59 -1.25 -1.50 13.95
CA LEU A 59 -1.22 -2.22 12.68
C LEU A 59 -0.17 -3.35 12.68
N ASN A 60 1.01 -3.11 13.25
CA ASN A 60 2.04 -4.13 13.43
C ASN A 60 1.60 -5.22 14.42
N GLU A 61 0.92 -4.84 15.50
CA GLU A 61 0.34 -5.77 16.45
C GLU A 61 -0.70 -6.68 15.79
N ALA A 62 -1.63 -6.09 15.04
CA ALA A 62 -2.64 -6.83 14.29
C ALA A 62 -2.03 -7.77 13.21
N LEU A 63 -0.84 -7.44 12.69
CA LEU A 63 -0.07 -8.30 11.78
C LEU A 63 0.80 -9.34 12.50
N GLY A 64 0.78 -9.40 13.83
CA GLY A 64 1.61 -10.31 14.64
C GLY A 64 3.11 -9.98 14.61
N GLN A 65 3.48 -8.71 14.34
CA GLN A 65 4.87 -8.25 14.25
C GLN A 65 5.41 -7.64 15.55
N THR A 66 4.61 -7.63 16.63
CA THR A 66 4.89 -6.95 17.91
C THR A 66 6.14 -7.46 18.64
N ALA A 67 6.57 -8.70 18.38
CA ALA A 67 7.67 -9.32 19.11
C ALA A 67 9.07 -8.73 18.82
N LEU A 68 9.20 -7.81 17.87
CA LEU A 68 10.50 -7.41 17.32
C LEU A 68 10.89 -5.94 17.52
N CYS A 69 9.99 -5.07 18.02
CA CYS A 69 10.32 -3.66 18.15
C CYS A 69 9.72 -3.03 19.41
N THR A 70 10.58 -2.52 20.30
CA THR A 70 10.21 -1.74 21.49
C THR A 70 10.02 -0.25 21.19
N CYS A 71 10.31 0.18 19.96
CA CYS A 71 10.17 1.57 19.53
C CYS A 71 8.92 1.72 18.64
N PRO A 72 8.16 2.83 18.77
CA PRO A 72 7.06 3.14 17.86
C PRO A 72 7.55 3.12 16.41
N THR A 73 7.08 2.16 15.63
CA THR A 73 7.42 2.05 14.21
C THR A 73 6.46 2.92 13.40
N LYS A 74 6.98 3.53 12.32
CA LYS A 74 6.18 4.34 11.37
C LYS A 74 5.81 3.58 10.10
N SER A 75 6.06 2.27 10.07
CA SER A 75 5.95 1.43 8.89
C SER A 75 5.75 -0.02 9.31
N ILE A 76 5.03 -0.79 8.49
CA ILE A 76 4.95 -2.25 8.60
C ILE A 76 6.00 -2.96 7.74
N LEU A 77 6.73 -2.19 6.91
CA LEU A 77 7.70 -2.69 5.95
C LEU A 77 9.12 -2.59 6.50
N THR A 78 9.97 -3.55 6.15
CA THR A 78 11.41 -3.42 6.42
C THR A 78 12.03 -2.31 5.54
N PRO A 79 13.22 -1.77 5.90
CA PRO A 79 13.90 -0.79 5.07
C PRO A 79 14.11 -1.24 3.63
N GLU A 80 14.44 -2.52 3.41
CA GLU A 80 14.63 -3.12 2.09
C GLU A 80 13.31 -3.20 1.31
N GLU A 81 12.21 -3.57 1.98
CA GLU A 81 10.87 -3.57 1.38
C GLU A 81 10.45 -2.16 0.96
N ARG A 82 10.73 -1.14 1.78
CA ARG A 82 10.46 0.27 1.46
C ARG A 82 11.28 0.78 0.29
N ALA A 83 12.56 0.41 0.21
CA ALA A 83 13.41 0.74 -0.93
C ALA A 83 12.88 0.13 -2.24
N LYS A 84 12.44 -1.14 -2.19
CA LYS A 84 11.79 -1.81 -3.33
C LYS A 84 10.47 -1.13 -3.72
N LEU A 85 9.63 -0.79 -2.75
CA LEU A 85 8.38 -0.05 -3.01
C LEU A 85 8.65 1.32 -3.64
N LEU A 86 9.65 2.05 -3.15
CA LEU A 86 10.05 3.34 -3.72
C LEU A 86 10.53 3.20 -5.17
N SER A 87 11.38 2.20 -5.44
CA SER A 87 11.85 1.91 -6.80
C SER A 87 10.69 1.59 -7.74
N LEU A 88 9.76 0.73 -7.31
CA LEU A 88 8.58 0.33 -8.08
C LEU A 88 7.64 1.52 -8.33
N ALA A 89 7.34 2.31 -7.29
CA ALA A 89 6.49 3.49 -7.40
C ALA A 89 7.08 4.55 -8.34
N THR A 90 8.40 4.74 -8.30
CA THR A 90 9.12 5.67 -9.19
C THR A 90 9.03 5.19 -10.63
N LEU A 91 9.26 3.89 -10.87
CA LEU A 91 9.14 3.29 -12.19
C LEU A 91 7.73 3.44 -12.78
N ILE A 92 6.68 3.14 -12.01
CA ILE A 92 5.28 3.31 -12.43
C ILE A 92 5.01 4.77 -12.79
N LYS A 93 5.49 5.72 -11.98
CA LYS A 93 5.32 7.16 -12.21
C LYS A 93 6.01 7.63 -13.49
N GLU A 94 7.20 7.11 -13.80
CA GLU A 94 7.96 7.45 -15.01
C GLU A 94 7.37 6.84 -16.28
N VAL A 95 6.80 5.63 -16.18
CA VAL A 95 6.18 4.92 -17.31
C VAL A 95 4.83 5.53 -17.69
N LYS A 96 4.04 6.00 -16.72
CA LYS A 96 2.71 6.60 -16.96
C LYS A 96 2.67 7.65 -18.09
N PRO A 97 3.46 8.76 -18.06
CA PRO A 97 3.38 9.78 -19.10
C PRO A 97 3.83 9.29 -20.48
N LYS A 98 4.75 8.31 -20.54
CA LYS A 98 5.21 7.70 -21.80
C LYS A 98 4.10 6.91 -22.48
N MET A 99 3.19 6.33 -21.68
CA MET A 99 2.05 5.59 -22.18
C MET A 99 1.00 6.50 -22.83
N THR A 100 0.79 7.69 -22.28
CA THR A 100 -0.14 8.69 -22.85
C THR A 100 0.42 9.38 -24.10
N SER A 101 1.74 9.35 -24.29
CA SER A 101 2.42 9.96 -25.45
C SER A 101 2.76 8.85 -26.45
N GLY A 102 1.89 8.58 -27.43
CA GLY A 102 1.91 7.37 -28.28
C GLY A 102 3.28 6.80 -28.69
N ASN A 103 4.22 7.62 -29.16
CA ASN A 103 5.55 7.15 -29.59
C ASN A 103 6.51 6.87 -28.41
N ALA A 104 6.29 7.49 -27.25
CA ALA A 104 7.16 7.34 -26.08
C ALA A 104 6.99 5.98 -25.41
N TRP A 105 5.85 5.30 -25.58
CA TRP A 105 5.64 3.94 -25.05
C TRP A 105 6.67 2.95 -25.59
N LEU A 106 7.06 3.09 -26.87
CA LEU A 106 8.09 2.26 -27.50
C LEU A 106 9.48 2.43 -26.88
N THR A 107 9.70 3.51 -26.11
CA THR A 107 10.97 3.75 -25.40
C THR A 107 11.03 3.07 -24.03
N VAL A 108 9.91 2.53 -23.54
CA VAL A 108 9.86 1.80 -22.27
C VAL A 108 10.47 0.41 -22.45
N ARG A 109 11.49 0.09 -21.65
CA ARG A 109 12.20 -1.19 -21.79
C ARG A 109 11.26 -2.34 -21.45
N TYR A 110 11.49 -3.50 -22.07
CA TYR A 110 10.72 -4.70 -21.75
C TYR A 110 10.85 -5.08 -20.26
N ALA A 111 12.07 -5.04 -19.72
CA ALA A 111 12.31 -5.35 -18.30
C ALA A 111 11.56 -4.42 -17.32
N GLU A 112 11.34 -3.16 -17.69
CA GLU A 112 10.57 -2.21 -16.88
C GLU A 112 9.09 -2.58 -16.86
N ARG A 113 8.52 -2.89 -18.04
CA ARG A 113 7.14 -3.36 -18.18
C ARG A 113 6.92 -4.64 -17.38
N GLU A 114 7.83 -5.60 -17.55
CA GLU A 114 7.75 -6.89 -16.88
C GLU A 114 7.88 -6.77 -15.36
N ALA A 115 8.75 -5.88 -14.87
CA ALA A 115 8.88 -5.63 -13.44
C ALA A 115 7.59 -5.08 -12.82
N ILE A 116 6.88 -4.18 -13.52
CA ILE A 116 5.56 -3.68 -13.06
C ILE A 116 4.51 -4.80 -13.16
N ALA A 117 4.51 -5.57 -14.24
CA ALA A 117 3.55 -6.63 -14.47
C ALA A 117 3.62 -7.71 -13.38
N GLU A 118 4.82 -8.21 -13.08
CA GLU A 118 5.10 -9.21 -12.04
C GLU A 118 4.79 -8.70 -10.64
N ALA A 119 5.18 -7.45 -10.32
CA ALA A 119 5.06 -6.94 -8.95
C ALA A 119 3.65 -6.42 -8.62
N VAL A 120 2.88 -5.97 -9.62
CA VAL A 120 1.60 -5.28 -9.39
C VAL A 120 0.46 -5.86 -10.22
N VAL A 121 0.58 -5.91 -11.54
CA VAL A 121 -0.55 -6.21 -12.44
C VAL A 121 -1.08 -7.63 -12.22
N ARG A 122 -0.22 -8.64 -12.34
CA ARG A 122 -0.63 -10.05 -12.18
C ARG A 122 -1.12 -10.32 -10.77
N PRO A 123 -0.43 -9.90 -9.69
CA PRO A 123 -0.93 -10.10 -8.33
C PRO A 123 -2.25 -9.38 -8.07
N ALA A 124 -2.46 -8.16 -8.60
CA ALA A 124 -3.71 -7.42 -8.46
C ALA A 124 -4.88 -8.11 -9.16
N HIS A 125 -4.71 -8.60 -10.40
CA HIS A 125 -5.73 -9.41 -11.08
C HIS A 125 -6.02 -10.69 -10.29
N TYR A 126 -4.97 -11.35 -9.80
CA TYR A 126 -5.09 -12.60 -9.05
C TYR A 126 -5.96 -12.44 -7.78
N VAL A 127 -5.81 -11.32 -7.06
CA VAL A 127 -6.62 -11.03 -5.85
C VAL A 127 -7.95 -10.34 -6.17
N GLY A 128 -8.18 -9.91 -7.41
CA GLY A 128 -9.44 -9.28 -7.82
C GLY A 128 -9.52 -7.77 -7.58
N LEU A 129 -8.37 -7.09 -7.59
CA LEU A 129 -8.31 -5.64 -7.51
C LEU A 129 -8.33 -5.00 -8.89
N THR A 130 -8.87 -3.78 -8.98
CA THR A 130 -8.77 -2.95 -10.19
C THR A 130 -7.33 -2.49 -10.38
N VAL A 131 -6.62 -3.06 -11.35
CA VAL A 131 -5.18 -2.81 -11.56
C VAL A 131 -4.88 -1.33 -11.73
N GLY A 132 -5.67 -0.60 -12.51
CA GLY A 132 -5.44 0.83 -12.72
C GLY A 132 -5.45 1.63 -11.41
N TYR A 133 -6.35 1.29 -10.49
CA TYR A 133 -6.41 1.90 -9.17
C TYR A 133 -5.21 1.52 -8.30
N VAL A 134 -4.77 0.25 -8.34
CA VAL A 134 -3.59 -0.21 -7.60
C VAL A 134 -2.31 0.48 -8.09
N LEU A 135 -2.13 0.63 -9.41
CA LEU A 135 -1.01 1.37 -9.99
C LEU A 135 -1.04 2.84 -9.55
N GLU A 136 -2.22 3.45 -9.52
CA GLU A 136 -2.40 4.83 -9.08
C GLU A 136 -1.96 5.03 -7.63
N ILE A 137 -2.48 4.23 -6.68
CA ILE A 137 -2.13 4.34 -5.26
C ILE A 137 -0.63 4.09 -5.03
N ILE A 138 -0.04 3.08 -5.68
CA ILE A 138 1.40 2.79 -5.53
C ILE A 138 2.23 3.94 -6.06
N SER A 139 1.86 4.54 -7.19
CA SER A 139 2.61 5.67 -7.76
C SER A 139 2.69 6.88 -6.83
N THR A 140 1.69 7.07 -5.94
CA THR A 140 1.72 8.17 -4.97
C THR A 140 2.84 8.02 -3.94
N TYR A 141 3.26 6.79 -3.65
CA TYR A 141 4.35 6.51 -2.70
C TYR A 141 5.66 7.17 -3.12
N ALA A 142 5.95 7.27 -4.42
CA ALA A 142 7.16 7.94 -4.92
C ALA A 142 7.26 9.41 -4.45
N VAL A 143 6.13 10.04 -4.14
CA VAL A 143 6.06 11.42 -3.70
C VAL A 143 6.11 11.53 -2.18
N HIS A 144 5.22 10.81 -1.47
CA HIS A 144 5.09 10.99 -0.04
C HIS A 144 6.03 10.10 0.79
N GLN A 145 6.41 8.89 0.34
CA GLN A 145 7.33 7.97 1.03
C GLN A 145 6.98 7.66 2.50
N CYS A 146 5.70 7.76 2.82
CA CYS A 146 5.15 7.75 4.18
C CYS A 146 5.72 8.83 5.13
N ASP A 147 6.20 9.95 4.60
CA ASP A 147 6.61 11.11 5.38
C ASP A 147 5.38 11.89 5.87
N PRO A 148 5.15 12.04 7.20
CA PRO A 148 4.00 12.74 7.74
C PRO A 148 3.83 14.17 7.21
N SER A 149 4.94 14.88 6.92
CA SER A 149 4.90 16.24 6.37
C SER A 149 4.34 16.30 4.95
N LYS A 150 4.34 15.16 4.23
CA LYS A 150 3.88 15.00 2.85
C LYS A 150 2.51 14.33 2.75
N ARG A 151 1.76 14.21 3.85
CA ARG A 151 0.43 13.57 3.83
C ARG A 151 -0.56 14.26 2.90
N ALA A 152 -0.44 15.58 2.72
CA ALA A 152 -1.24 16.31 1.73
C ALA A 152 -1.03 15.82 0.28
N LEU A 153 0.05 15.07 0.04
CA LEU A 153 0.38 14.45 -1.25
C LEU A 153 -0.10 12.99 -1.33
N SER A 154 -0.89 12.49 -0.38
CA SER A 154 -1.57 11.20 -0.52
C SER A 154 -2.66 11.27 -1.61
N PHE A 155 -3.04 10.11 -2.16
CA PHE A 155 -4.02 10.03 -3.25
C PHE A 155 -5.31 10.84 -2.99
N ILE A 156 -5.98 10.57 -1.87
CA ILE A 156 -7.24 11.27 -1.50
C ILE A 156 -6.99 12.77 -1.28
N SER A 157 -5.85 13.14 -0.70
CA SER A 157 -5.54 14.54 -0.43
C SER A 157 -5.29 15.33 -1.70
N GLN A 158 -4.63 14.74 -2.70
CA GLN A 158 -4.38 15.40 -3.99
C GLN A 158 -5.68 15.62 -4.80
N LYS A 159 -6.70 14.77 -4.59
CA LYS A 159 -8.01 14.91 -5.24
C LYS A 159 -8.88 16.01 -4.61
N LYS A 160 -8.36 16.74 -3.60
CA LYS A 160 -9.09 17.86 -2.98
C LYS A 160 -9.29 19.01 -3.96
N PRO A 161 -10.53 19.37 -4.34
CA PRO A 161 -10.76 20.53 -5.17
C PRO A 161 -10.33 21.80 -4.43
N TYR A 162 -9.93 22.85 -5.16
CA TYR A 162 -9.48 24.12 -4.57
C TYR A 162 -10.48 24.73 -3.57
N PHE A 163 -11.79 24.54 -3.80
CA PHE A 163 -12.87 25.02 -2.93
C PHE A 163 -13.32 23.99 -1.89
N TYR A 164 -12.54 22.93 -1.65
CA TYR A 164 -12.90 21.87 -0.72
C TYR A 164 -13.24 22.42 0.68
N THR A 165 -12.42 23.35 1.20
CA THR A 165 -12.67 23.98 2.51
C THR A 165 -13.99 24.75 2.52
N PHE A 166 -14.30 25.47 1.44
CA PHE A 166 -15.58 26.16 1.29
C PHE A 166 -16.77 25.17 1.30
N TRP A 167 -16.69 24.09 0.53
CA TRP A 167 -17.73 23.06 0.51
C TRP A 167 -17.86 22.30 1.84
N LYS A 168 -16.75 22.10 2.55
CA LYS A 168 -16.73 21.53 3.91
C LYS A 168 -17.48 22.45 4.89
N CYS A 169 -17.28 23.77 4.80
CA CYS A 169 -18.04 24.74 5.59
C CYS A 169 -19.54 24.72 5.28
N LEU A 170 -19.93 24.34 4.05
CA LEU A 170 -21.32 24.18 3.64
C LEU A 170 -21.92 22.80 3.97
N ALA A 171 -21.19 21.90 4.63
CA ALA A 171 -21.69 20.57 4.97
C ALA A 171 -22.94 20.60 5.89
N PHE A 172 -23.22 21.72 6.56
CA PHE A 172 -24.45 21.90 7.35
C PHE A 172 -25.72 21.94 6.49
N LEU A 173 -25.60 22.19 5.18
CA LEU A 173 -26.72 22.16 4.23
C LEU A 173 -27.26 20.73 3.95
N GLY A 174 -26.72 19.72 4.65
CA GLY A 174 -27.29 18.38 4.70
C GLY A 174 -27.08 17.59 3.41
N PRO A 175 -28.13 16.97 2.82
CA PRO A 175 -28.00 16.02 1.71
C PRO A 175 -27.43 16.62 0.41
N LEU A 176 -27.33 17.94 0.29
CA LEU A 176 -26.64 18.63 -0.80
C LEU A 176 -25.11 18.64 -0.65
N ASN A 177 -24.55 17.78 0.20
CA ASN A 177 -23.11 17.70 0.42
C ASN A 177 -22.37 17.19 -0.82
N ILE A 178 -22.07 18.09 -1.76
CA ILE A 178 -21.33 17.82 -3.00
C ILE A 178 -20.00 17.11 -2.71
N VAL A 179 -19.39 17.41 -1.55
CA VAL A 179 -18.17 16.75 -1.09
C VAL A 179 -18.35 15.24 -1.01
N LEU A 180 -19.51 14.76 -0.55
CA LEU A 180 -19.77 13.33 -0.43
C LEU A 180 -19.75 12.64 -1.79
N GLY A 181 -20.37 13.24 -2.81
CA GLY A 181 -20.38 12.68 -4.17
C GLY A 181 -19.02 12.68 -4.85
N LEU A 182 -18.13 13.63 -4.50
CA LEU A 182 -16.78 13.71 -5.08
C LEU A 182 -15.86 12.60 -4.55
N TYR A 183 -15.94 12.26 -3.26
CA TYR A 183 -15.05 11.26 -2.64
C TYR A 183 -15.69 9.91 -2.38
N SER A 184 -17.02 9.78 -2.49
CA SER A 184 -17.71 8.51 -2.23
C SER A 184 -17.12 7.37 -3.04
N ASN A 185 -16.74 7.67 -4.28
CA ASN A 185 -16.04 6.71 -5.13
C ASN A 185 -14.69 6.37 -4.49
N ASP A 186 -13.77 7.33 -4.34
CA ASP A 186 -12.41 7.04 -3.86
C ASP A 186 -12.41 6.31 -2.51
N LEU A 187 -13.24 6.73 -1.57
CA LEU A 187 -13.41 6.07 -0.28
C LEU A 187 -13.95 4.64 -0.41
N TRP A 188 -14.90 4.41 -1.31
CA TRP A 188 -15.40 3.06 -1.57
C TRP A 188 -14.34 2.17 -2.22
N ALA A 189 -13.53 2.69 -3.16
CA ALA A 189 -12.41 1.94 -3.72
C ALA A 189 -11.36 1.62 -2.66
N HIS A 190 -11.03 2.56 -1.77
CA HIS A 190 -10.14 2.29 -0.63
C HIS A 190 -10.71 1.20 0.27
N ALA A 191 -12.00 1.27 0.62
CA ALA A 191 -12.66 0.25 1.43
C ALA A 191 -12.64 -1.13 0.76
N HIS A 192 -12.90 -1.19 -0.54
CA HIS A 192 -12.83 -2.42 -1.32
C HIS A 192 -11.41 -2.99 -1.35
N VAL A 193 -10.41 -2.15 -1.63
CA VAL A 193 -8.99 -2.56 -1.62
C VAL A 193 -8.58 -3.07 -0.24
N ILE A 194 -8.95 -2.39 0.85
CA ILE A 194 -8.72 -2.86 2.23
C ILE A 194 -9.38 -4.23 2.44
N GLY A 195 -10.65 -4.39 2.06
CA GLY A 195 -11.39 -5.65 2.21
C GLY A 195 -10.70 -6.85 1.55
N VAL A 196 -10.13 -6.65 0.36
CA VAL A 196 -9.48 -7.69 -0.46
C VAL A 196 -8.02 -7.95 -0.08
N THR A 197 -7.29 -6.93 0.40
CA THR A 197 -5.84 -7.02 0.62
C THR A 197 -5.46 -7.45 2.02
N VAL A 198 -6.32 -7.15 2.99
CA VAL A 198 -6.03 -7.40 4.38
C VAL A 198 -6.04 -8.92 4.69
N PRO A 199 -5.03 -9.44 5.40
CA PRO A 199 -4.92 -10.87 5.70
C PRO A 199 -5.84 -11.38 6.81
N CYS A 200 -6.34 -10.51 7.71
CA CYS A 200 -7.16 -10.91 8.86
C CYS A 200 -8.11 -9.79 9.33
N GLU A 201 -9.10 -10.13 10.15
CA GLU A 201 -10.12 -9.16 10.60
C GLU A 201 -9.54 -8.03 11.48
N GLU A 202 -8.50 -8.30 12.24
CA GLU A 202 -7.87 -7.33 13.15
C GLU A 202 -7.27 -6.17 12.37
N VAL A 203 -6.49 -6.48 11.33
CA VAL A 203 -5.92 -5.48 10.43
C VAL A 203 -7.03 -4.70 9.71
N ARG A 204 -8.14 -5.37 9.38
CA ARG A 204 -9.29 -4.74 8.70
C ARG A 204 -9.98 -3.76 9.62
N ALA A 205 -10.17 -4.13 10.89
CA ALA A 205 -10.72 -3.27 11.92
C ALA A 205 -9.85 -2.04 12.15
N VAL A 206 -8.53 -2.21 12.26
CA VAL A 206 -7.58 -1.10 12.45
C VAL A 206 -7.65 -0.11 11.28
N LEU A 207 -7.54 -0.58 10.03
CA LEU A 207 -7.63 0.29 8.85
C LEU A 207 -9.03 0.87 8.65
N GLY A 208 -10.09 0.10 8.93
CA GLY A 208 -11.47 0.57 8.83
C GLY A 208 -11.78 1.70 9.81
N ASN A 209 -11.32 1.58 11.06
CA ASN A 209 -11.44 2.63 12.07
C ASN A 209 -10.65 3.88 11.66
N ALA A 210 -9.40 3.73 11.20
CA ALA A 210 -8.60 4.85 10.73
C ALA A 210 -9.26 5.57 9.54
N MET A 211 -9.79 4.82 8.56
CA MET A 211 -10.52 5.38 7.43
C MET A 211 -11.78 6.13 7.88
N GLN A 212 -12.53 5.58 8.84
CA GLN A 212 -13.72 6.24 9.40
C GLN A 212 -13.37 7.55 10.13
N THR A 213 -12.30 7.55 10.93
CA THR A 213 -11.78 8.74 11.61
C THR A 213 -11.34 9.79 10.59
N TYR A 214 -10.55 9.39 9.58
CA TYR A 214 -10.14 10.29 8.50
C TYR A 214 -11.34 10.89 7.76
N GLN A 215 -12.33 10.06 7.42
CA GLN A 215 -13.56 10.51 6.77
C GLN A 215 -14.31 11.55 7.63
N LYS A 216 -14.45 11.31 8.93
CA LYS A 216 -15.17 12.20 9.84
C LYS A 216 -14.40 13.49 10.10
N GLU A 217 -13.13 13.39 10.49
CA GLU A 217 -12.35 14.50 11.02
C GLU A 217 -11.67 15.31 9.90
N VAL A 218 -11.03 14.61 8.96
CA VAL A 218 -10.35 15.26 7.83
C VAL A 218 -11.36 15.63 6.77
N LEU A 219 -12.22 14.68 6.35
CA LEU A 219 -13.15 14.94 5.24
C LEU A 219 -14.47 15.61 5.64
N GLY A 220 -14.81 15.65 6.93
CA GLY A 220 -16.09 16.20 7.39
C GLY A 220 -17.31 15.38 6.94
N ILE A 221 -17.13 14.13 6.54
CA ILE A 221 -18.18 13.25 6.02
C ILE A 221 -18.68 12.34 7.15
N LYS A 222 -19.93 12.54 7.57
CA LYS A 222 -20.53 11.75 8.67
C LYS A 222 -20.91 10.32 8.27
N GLN A 223 -21.36 10.12 7.04
CA GLN A 223 -21.82 8.82 6.55
C GLN A 223 -21.56 8.72 5.05
N VAL A 224 -21.10 7.56 4.59
CA VAL A 224 -20.96 7.23 3.17
C VAL A 224 -22.12 6.34 2.77
N TRP A 225 -22.87 6.76 1.76
CA TRP A 225 -23.87 5.92 1.13
C TRP A 225 -23.18 4.95 0.18
N GLN A 226 -23.64 3.69 0.15
CA GLN A 226 -23.17 2.74 -0.85
C GLN A 226 -23.62 3.20 -2.23
N ILE A 227 -22.69 3.72 -3.04
CA ILE A 227 -22.95 4.05 -4.44
C ILE A 227 -22.51 2.84 -5.27
N LYS A 228 -23.43 2.22 -6.01
CA LYS A 228 -23.16 1.13 -6.96
C LYS A 228 -22.43 1.62 -8.23
N LYS A 229 -21.43 2.50 -8.11
CA LYS A 229 -20.62 2.90 -9.27
C LYS A 229 -19.36 2.05 -9.35
N VAL A 230 -19.14 1.50 -10.55
CA VAL A 230 -17.92 0.79 -10.92
C VAL A 230 -16.80 1.83 -11.09
N PHE A 231 -15.66 1.57 -10.45
CA PHE A 231 -14.45 2.37 -10.59
C PHE A 231 -13.91 2.29 -12.01
N SER A 232 -13.85 3.40 -12.73
CA SER A 232 -13.04 3.53 -13.94
C SER A 232 -11.89 4.50 -13.68
N GLY A 233 -10.73 3.97 -13.28
CA GLY A 233 -9.47 4.71 -13.34
C GLY A 233 -9.00 4.82 -14.78
N GLU A 234 -9.75 5.49 -15.65
CA GLU A 234 -9.65 5.41 -17.12
C GLU A 234 -8.22 5.64 -17.66
N SER A 235 -7.45 6.54 -17.03
CA SER A 235 -6.06 6.79 -17.45
C SER A 235 -5.10 5.65 -17.11
N TRP A 236 -5.40 4.86 -16.09
CA TRP A 236 -4.55 3.77 -15.61
C TRP A 236 -5.00 2.40 -16.12
N THR A 237 -6.26 2.26 -16.54
CA THR A 237 -6.76 1.04 -17.20
C THR A 237 -6.05 0.82 -18.54
N ALA A 238 -5.77 1.90 -19.26
CA ALA A 238 -4.97 1.82 -20.47
C ALA A 238 -3.57 1.26 -20.17
N LEU A 239 -2.90 1.75 -19.11
CA LEU A 239 -1.58 1.25 -18.72
C LEU A 239 -1.62 -0.23 -18.32
N ALA A 240 -2.65 -0.63 -17.57
CA ALA A 240 -2.84 -2.04 -17.21
C ALA A 240 -2.96 -2.94 -18.45
N GLY A 241 -3.81 -2.58 -19.42
CA GLY A 241 -4.00 -3.34 -20.66
C GLY A 241 -2.79 -3.33 -21.61
N ALA A 242 -1.84 -2.40 -21.42
CA ALA A 242 -0.58 -2.40 -22.16
C ALA A 242 0.54 -3.23 -21.50
N LEU A 243 0.37 -3.62 -20.23
CA LEU A 243 1.37 -4.35 -19.45
C LEU A 243 1.21 -5.87 -19.51
N ILE A 244 -0.01 -6.37 -19.78
CA ILE A 244 -0.31 -7.78 -20.01
C ILE A 244 -1.26 -7.90 -21.20
N SER A 245 -1.30 -9.05 -21.87
CA SER A 245 -2.27 -9.28 -22.95
C SER A 245 -3.67 -9.56 -22.41
N GLU A 246 -4.70 -9.35 -23.24
CA GLU A 246 -6.09 -9.68 -22.88
C GLU A 246 -6.24 -11.19 -22.58
N ASP A 247 -5.60 -12.05 -23.37
CA ASP A 247 -5.58 -13.51 -23.14
C ASP A 247 -4.98 -13.86 -21.77
N GLU A 248 -3.88 -13.21 -21.39
CA GLU A 248 -3.24 -13.41 -20.10
C GLU A 248 -4.15 -12.94 -18.94
N GLU A 249 -4.80 -11.79 -19.10
CA GLU A 249 -5.79 -11.29 -18.14
C GLU A 249 -6.93 -12.30 -17.94
N ASP A 250 -7.47 -12.84 -19.03
CA ASP A 250 -8.57 -13.80 -19.02
C ASP A 250 -8.19 -15.13 -18.36
N VAL A 251 -6.95 -15.59 -18.57
CA VAL A 251 -6.41 -16.76 -17.87
C VAL A 251 -6.35 -16.50 -16.37
N ILE A 252 -5.81 -15.36 -15.93
CA ILE A 252 -5.72 -15.02 -14.50
C ILE A 252 -7.11 -14.90 -13.88
N ARG A 253 -8.04 -14.23 -14.56
CA ARG A 253 -9.43 -14.01 -14.12
C ARG A 253 -10.18 -15.33 -13.97
N SER A 254 -10.05 -16.21 -14.96
CA SER A 254 -10.67 -17.54 -14.97
C SER A 254 -10.09 -18.43 -13.86
N GLY A 255 -8.78 -18.37 -13.65
CA GLY A 255 -8.11 -19.07 -12.55
C GLY A 255 -8.61 -18.60 -11.18
N ARG A 256 -8.77 -17.29 -10.99
CA ARG A 256 -9.37 -16.71 -9.78
C ARG A 256 -10.79 -17.21 -9.55
N TRP A 257 -11.68 -17.10 -10.54
CA TRP A 257 -13.07 -17.55 -10.39
C TRP A 257 -13.18 -19.04 -10.06
N SER A 258 -12.30 -19.85 -10.65
CA SER A 258 -12.23 -21.28 -10.36
C SER A 258 -11.84 -21.54 -8.90
N ARG A 259 -10.85 -20.80 -8.38
CA ARG A 259 -10.44 -20.88 -6.97
C ARG A 259 -11.55 -20.43 -6.03
N GLU A 260 -12.16 -19.27 -6.26
CA GLU A 260 -13.24 -18.73 -5.43
C GLU A 260 -14.44 -19.68 -5.37
N ARG A 261 -14.81 -20.29 -6.51
CA ARG A 261 -15.85 -21.33 -6.56
C ARG A 261 -15.49 -22.57 -5.76
N LYS A 262 -14.21 -22.97 -5.77
CA LYS A 262 -13.72 -24.13 -5.00
C LYS A 262 -13.78 -23.83 -3.51
N GLU A 263 -13.24 -22.70 -3.07
CA GLU A 263 -13.26 -22.24 -1.67
C GLU A 263 -14.70 -22.10 -1.15
N ALA A 264 -15.60 -21.50 -1.93
CA ALA A 264 -17.02 -21.39 -1.54
C ALA A 264 -17.68 -22.76 -1.33
N LYS A 265 -17.37 -23.75 -2.18
CA LYS A 265 -17.86 -25.13 -2.01
C LYS A 265 -17.29 -25.80 -0.78
N GLU A 266 -16.01 -25.59 -0.47
CA GLU A 266 -15.35 -26.15 0.71
C GLU A 266 -15.90 -25.53 2.00
N ASN A 267 -16.08 -24.21 2.03
CA ASN A 267 -16.69 -23.49 3.14
C ASN A 267 -18.14 -23.94 3.38
N ALA A 268 -18.94 -24.08 2.31
CA ALA A 268 -20.32 -24.57 2.43
C ALA A 268 -20.38 -25.99 3.01
N LYS A 269 -19.44 -26.88 2.63
CA LYS A 269 -19.32 -28.23 3.21
C LYS A 269 -18.91 -28.19 4.68
N ALA A 270 -17.98 -27.31 5.05
CA ALA A 270 -17.53 -27.15 6.43
C ALA A 270 -18.67 -26.67 7.34
N VAL A 271 -19.43 -25.66 6.90
CA VAL A 271 -20.61 -25.16 7.62
C VAL A 271 -21.66 -26.25 7.78
N ALA A 272 -21.99 -26.98 6.70
CA ALA A 272 -22.96 -28.07 6.76
C ALA A 272 -22.53 -29.21 7.72
N LYS A 273 -21.22 -29.48 7.82
CA LYS A 273 -20.68 -30.46 8.76
C LYS A 273 -20.87 -30.01 10.21
N VAL A 274 -20.53 -28.75 10.53
CA VAL A 274 -20.73 -28.18 11.88
C VAL A 274 -22.22 -28.18 12.26
N GLU A 275 -23.11 -27.83 11.33
CA GLU A 275 -24.56 -27.88 11.57
C GLU A 275 -25.09 -29.30 11.82
N ALA A 276 -24.50 -30.31 11.18
CA ALA A 276 -24.87 -31.71 11.41
C ALA A 276 -24.38 -32.25 12.76
N GLU A 277 -23.22 -31.80 13.24
CA GLU A 277 -22.67 -32.17 14.56
C GLU A 277 -23.43 -31.53 15.73
N LEU A 278 -24.20 -30.47 15.47
CA LEU A 278 -25.03 -29.79 16.48
C LEU A 278 -26.46 -30.34 16.60
N ARG A 279 -26.85 -31.33 15.78
CA ARG A 279 -28.17 -31.99 15.81
C ARG A 279 -28.10 -33.35 16.48
#